data_AF-A0A8I2YFY2-F1
#
_entry.id   AF-A0A8I2YFY2-F1
#
_cell.length_a   1.000
_cell.length_b   1.000
_cell.length_c   1.000
_cell.angle_alpha   90.00
_cell.angle_beta   90.00
_cell.angle_gamma   90.00
#
_symmetry.space_group_name_H-M   'P 1'
#
loop_
_entity.id
_entity.type
_entity.pdbx_description
1 polymer ?
#
loop_
_entity_poly.entity_id
_entity_poly.type
_entity_poly.pdbx_seq_one_letter_code
_entity_poly.pdbx_strand_id
1 'polypeptide(L)'
;MLPQLNRLRRYRDSSSPAPTGDSSSSQYIEFQMKEFIAKDVKRHVYLASSSGGDLVVKLSRSYSPELHALCARLGYAPKLYAYERLAGGIIAVAMEYVNGEMLAPTSDPALQVKWITTLQGVVGNMHENEFVHGDLRPPNIMVVKDEVMLLDFDWGGKVGEARYPPVRLHPQL
;
A
#
# COMPACT_ATOMS: atom_id res chain seq x y z
N MET A 1 11.99 -1.03 20.39
CA MET A 1 11.49 0.35 20.62
C MET A 1 10.64 0.74 19.42
N LEU A 2 9.42 1.25 19.63
CA LEU A 2 8.64 1.81 18.53
C LEU A 2 9.32 3.11 18.05
N PRO A 3 9.38 3.39 16.74
CA PRO A 3 9.92 4.66 16.25
C PRO A 3 9.09 5.82 16.83
N GLN A 4 9.72 6.95 17.18
CA GLN A 4 9.04 8.17 17.67
C GLN A 4 8.25 8.91 16.57
N LEU A 5 7.80 8.20 15.53
CA LEU A 5 7.05 8.77 14.44
C LEU A 5 5.59 8.95 14.86
N ASN A 6 5.13 10.20 14.89
CA ASN A 6 3.78 10.57 15.34
C ASN A 6 3.01 11.44 14.34
N ARG A 7 3.64 11.79 13.21
CA ARG A 7 2.99 12.50 12.11
C ARG A 7 3.68 12.20 10.79
N LEU A 8 2.93 12.31 9.70
CA LEU A 8 3.44 12.23 8.33
C LEU A 8 2.78 13.28 7.44
N ARG A 9 3.52 13.79 6.46
CA ARG A 9 2.97 14.67 5.43
C ARG A 9 1.90 13.94 4.62
N ARG A 10 0.71 14.54 4.51
CA ARG A 10 -0.39 14.00 3.72
C ARG A 10 0.04 13.82 2.26
N TYR A 11 -0.32 12.68 1.70
CA TYR A 11 -0.07 12.42 0.30
C TYR A 11 -1.01 13.27 -0.54
N ARG A 12 -0.47 13.88 -1.60
CA ARG A 12 -1.22 14.64 -2.58
C ARG A 12 -0.82 14.09 -3.94
N ASP A 13 -1.81 13.61 -4.69
CA ASP A 13 -1.57 13.26 -6.08
C ASP A 13 -1.09 14.52 -6.81
N SER A 14 -0.12 14.35 -7.70
CA SER A 14 0.34 15.39 -8.63
C SER A 14 -0.80 16.03 -9.43
N SER A 15 -1.95 15.36 -9.55
CA SER A 15 -3.17 15.89 -10.17
C SER A 15 -4.05 16.75 -9.24
N SER A 16 -3.72 16.90 -7.96
CA SER A 16 -4.52 17.65 -6.99
C SER A 16 -4.07 19.10 -6.91
N PRO A 17 -4.98 20.09 -6.98
CA PRO A 17 -4.62 21.51 -6.90
C PRO A 17 -3.97 21.84 -5.55
N ALA A 18 -2.99 22.74 -5.58
CA ALA A 18 -2.34 23.24 -4.36
C ALA A 18 -3.37 23.99 -3.49
N PRO A 19 -3.35 23.82 -2.16
CA PRO A 19 -4.30 24.49 -1.28
C PRO A 19 -4.00 25.99 -1.22
N THR A 20 -5.04 26.79 -1.47
CA THR A 20 -5.08 28.21 -1.15
C THR A 20 -5.41 28.36 0.34
N GLY A 21 -4.40 28.28 1.21
CA GLY A 21 -4.62 28.50 2.64
C GLY A 21 -3.50 27.97 3.52
N ASP A 22 -2.90 28.87 4.29
CA ASP A 22 -1.81 28.60 5.22
C ASP A 22 -2.38 28.06 6.54
N SER A 23 -2.67 26.77 6.58
CA SER A 23 -2.95 26.06 7.83
C SER A 23 -2.10 24.80 7.89
N SER A 24 -1.03 24.85 8.69
CA SER A 24 -0.06 23.76 8.80
C SER A 24 -0.67 22.45 9.35
N SER A 25 -1.79 22.52 10.08
CA SER A 25 -2.51 21.33 10.58
C SER A 25 -3.17 20.53 9.45
N SER A 26 -3.48 21.16 8.31
CA SER A 26 -4.08 20.48 7.15
C SER A 26 -3.06 19.69 6.31
N GLN A 27 -1.75 19.91 6.51
CA GLN A 27 -0.70 19.30 5.69
C GLN A 27 -0.22 17.95 6.21
N TYR A 28 -0.48 17.64 7.47
CA TYR A 28 -0.02 16.43 8.14
C TYR A 28 -1.20 15.57 8.60
N ILE A 29 -0.94 14.28 8.74
CA ILE A 29 -1.76 13.37 9.54
C ILE A 29 -0.97 13.07 10.80
N GLU A 30 -1.61 13.24 11.96
CA GLU A 30 -1.05 12.90 13.26
C GLU A 30 -1.61 11.55 13.72
N PHE A 31 -0.78 10.77 14.40
CA PHE A 31 -1.15 9.45 14.88
C PHE A 31 -0.28 9.00 16.05
N GLN A 32 -0.77 8.02 16.80
CA GLN A 32 -0.04 7.33 17.85
C GLN A 32 0.19 5.87 17.44
N MET A 33 1.46 5.46 17.38
CA MET A 33 1.84 4.06 17.12
C MET A 33 1.37 3.17 18.28
N LYS A 34 0.62 2.11 17.96
CA LYS A 34 0.07 1.15 18.93
C LYS A 34 0.94 -0.11 18.99
N GLU A 35 0.82 -0.97 17.96
CA GLU A 35 1.42 -2.30 17.95
C GLU A 35 1.85 -2.73 16.54
N PHE A 36 2.60 -3.83 16.44
CA PHE A 36 2.97 -4.43 15.16
C PHE A 36 1.83 -5.30 14.64
N ILE A 37 1.43 -5.11 13.38
CA ILE A 37 0.36 -5.90 12.76
C ILE A 37 0.88 -7.25 12.26
N ALA A 38 2.13 -7.32 11.81
CA ALA A 38 2.72 -8.55 11.30
C ALA A 38 4.08 -8.85 11.95
N LYS A 39 4.19 -9.97 12.67
CA LYS A 39 5.45 -10.56 13.16
C LYS A 39 6.10 -11.42 12.07
N ASP A 40 6.84 -10.80 11.17
CA ASP A 40 7.90 -11.50 10.44
C ASP A 40 9.03 -10.53 10.09
N VAL A 41 10.25 -11.04 9.96
CA VAL A 41 11.57 -10.36 9.97
C VAL A 41 11.74 -9.21 8.96
N LYS A 42 10.75 -8.93 8.11
CA LYS A 42 10.79 -7.97 7.01
C LYS A 42 9.71 -6.88 7.08
N ARG A 43 8.75 -6.95 8.02
CA ARG A 43 7.58 -6.07 8.03
C ARG A 43 7.63 -5.03 9.15
N HIS A 44 8.01 -3.81 8.80
CA HIS A 44 7.85 -2.63 9.66
C HIS A 44 6.46 -2.02 9.43
N VAL A 45 5.43 -2.79 9.80
CA VAL A 45 4.03 -2.41 9.62
C VAL A 45 3.36 -2.35 10.99
N TYR A 46 2.76 -1.22 11.28
CA TYR A 46 2.25 -0.87 12.59
C TYR A 46 0.80 -0.45 12.51
N LEU A 47 0.02 -0.86 13.51
CA LEU A 47 -1.26 -0.25 13.79
C LEU A 47 -0.99 1.08 14.50
N ALA A 48 -1.71 2.12 14.10
CA ALA A 48 -1.70 3.39 14.79
C ALA A 48 -3.10 3.97 14.86
N SER A 49 -3.35 4.87 15.81
CA SER A 49 -4.60 5.61 15.90
C SER A 49 -4.40 7.05 15.49
N SER A 50 -5.34 7.57 14.72
CA SER A 50 -5.49 8.99 14.41
C SER A 50 -6.84 9.50 14.91
N SER A 51 -7.09 10.81 14.80
CA SER A 51 -8.40 11.38 15.10
C SER A 51 -9.54 10.81 14.24
N GLY A 52 -9.23 10.27 13.05
CA GLY A 52 -10.18 9.67 12.13
C GLY A 52 -10.37 8.16 12.30
N GLY A 53 -9.78 7.55 13.32
CA GLY A 53 -9.78 6.11 13.55
C GLY A 53 -8.41 5.46 13.33
N ASP A 54 -8.42 4.13 13.32
CA ASP A 54 -7.21 3.33 13.16
C ASP A 54 -6.69 3.35 11.72
N LEU A 55 -5.37 3.32 11.61
CA LEU A 55 -4.64 3.34 10.35
C LEU A 55 -3.42 2.42 10.43
N VAL A 56 -2.83 2.15 9.26
CA VAL A 56 -1.59 1.38 9.14
C VAL A 56 -0.44 2.30 8.80
N VAL A 57 0.64 2.24 9.57
CA VAL A 57 1.91 2.89 9.24
C VAL A 57 2.91 1.85 8.76
N LYS A 58 3.47 2.06 7.57
CA LYS A 58 4.53 1.22 7.00
C LYS A 58 5.83 2.01 6.89
N LEU A 59 6.94 1.38 7.28
CA LEU A 59 8.29 1.85 6.98
C LEU A 59 8.94 0.93 5.95
N SER A 60 9.48 1.49 4.88
CA SER A 60 10.18 0.73 3.83
C SER A 60 11.39 1.49 3.26
N ARG A 61 12.11 0.84 2.35
CA ARG A 61 13.22 1.40 1.58
C ARG A 61 12.82 1.81 0.16
N SER A 62 11.75 1.21 -0.35
CA SER A 62 11.18 1.49 -1.66
C SER A 62 9.66 1.51 -1.52
N TYR A 63 9.00 2.37 -2.29
CA TYR A 63 7.55 2.50 -2.29
C TYR A 63 7.10 3.32 -3.51
N SER A 64 6.08 2.85 -4.20
CA SER A 64 5.41 3.60 -5.27
C SER A 64 4.10 4.21 -4.76
N PRO A 65 4.12 5.45 -4.24
CA PRO A 65 2.90 6.10 -3.78
C PRO A 65 1.93 6.43 -4.93
N GLU A 66 2.44 6.66 -6.14
CA GLU A 66 1.64 6.91 -7.34
C GLU A 66 0.82 5.68 -7.73
N LEU A 67 1.44 4.50 -7.76
CA LEU A 67 0.74 3.24 -8.04
C LEU A 67 -0.27 2.92 -6.93
N HIS A 68 0.11 3.09 -5.66
CA HIS A 68 -0.82 2.88 -4.56
C HIS A 68 -2.04 3.81 -4.70
N ALA A 69 -1.83 5.10 -4.93
CA ALA A 69 -2.90 6.06 -5.10
C ALA A 69 -3.80 5.74 -6.32
N LEU A 70 -3.22 5.29 -7.43
CA LEU A 70 -3.96 4.80 -8.59
C LEU A 70 -4.87 3.63 -8.21
N CYS A 71 -4.32 2.57 -7.60
CA CYS A 71 -5.08 1.40 -7.20
C CYS A 71 -6.17 1.74 -6.18
N ALA A 72 -5.88 2.63 -5.22
CA ALA A 72 -6.85 3.08 -4.23
C ALA A 72 -8.01 3.85 -4.87
N ARG A 73 -7.72 4.72 -5.85
CA ARG A 73 -8.75 5.46 -6.61
C ARG A 73 -9.65 4.52 -7.44
N LEU A 74 -9.09 3.41 -7.91
CA LEU A 74 -9.85 2.36 -8.62
C LEU A 74 -10.60 1.42 -7.65
N GLY A 75 -10.42 1.56 -6.33
CA GLY A 75 -11.09 0.73 -5.32
C GLY A 75 -10.38 -0.58 -5.01
N TYR A 76 -9.14 -0.77 -5.47
CA TYR A 76 -8.38 -2.02 -5.34
C TYR A 76 -7.18 -1.91 -4.40
N ALA A 77 -7.09 -0.87 -3.59
CA ALA A 77 -6.10 -0.75 -2.53
C ALA A 77 -6.66 0.09 -1.38
N PRO A 78 -6.12 -0.07 -0.15
CA PRO A 78 -6.45 0.81 0.96
C PRO A 78 -6.21 2.27 0.59
N LYS A 79 -6.98 3.20 1.18
CA LYS A 79 -6.72 4.62 0.95
C LYS A 79 -5.34 5.05 1.44
N LEU A 80 -4.54 5.67 0.57
CA LEU A 80 -3.26 6.29 0.95
C LEU A 80 -3.50 7.66 1.60
N TYR A 81 -3.15 7.80 2.88
CA TYR A 81 -3.30 9.06 3.62
C TYR A 81 -2.04 9.92 3.58
N ALA A 82 -0.86 9.31 3.73
CA ALA A 82 0.39 10.03 3.87
C ALA A 82 1.58 9.27 3.29
N TYR A 83 2.57 10.03 2.84
CA TYR A 83 3.83 9.53 2.30
C TYR A 83 4.92 10.56 2.59
N GLU A 84 6.03 10.11 3.16
CA GLU A 84 7.17 10.97 3.43
C GLU A 84 8.49 10.20 3.31
N ARG A 85 9.50 10.82 2.69
CA ARG A 85 10.89 10.35 2.71
C ARG A 85 11.58 10.94 3.93
N LEU A 86 11.88 10.08 4.90
CA LEU A 86 12.57 10.41 6.13
C LEU A 86 14.10 10.32 5.95
N ALA A 87 14.83 10.85 6.93
CA ALA A 87 16.28 10.75 6.98
C ALA A 87 16.76 9.28 6.92
N GLY A 88 17.95 9.08 6.36
CA GLY A 88 18.54 7.75 6.23
C GLY A 88 17.90 6.86 5.16
N GLY A 89 17.12 7.42 4.23
CA GLY A 89 16.51 6.69 3.12
C GLY A 89 15.37 5.77 3.56
N ILE A 90 14.64 6.16 4.61
CA ILE A 90 13.44 5.46 5.05
C ILE A 90 12.24 6.15 4.42
N ILE A 91 11.34 5.37 3.84
CA ILE A 91 10.04 5.84 3.38
C ILE A 91 9.02 5.47 4.45
N ALA A 92 8.21 6.43 4.86
CA ALA A 92 7.10 6.22 5.78
C ALA A 92 5.78 6.49 5.07
N VAL A 93 4.82 5.59 5.27
CA VAL A 93 3.51 5.60 4.62
C VAL A 93 2.44 5.42 5.68
N ALA A 94 1.38 6.24 5.66
CA ALA A 94 0.16 5.97 6.41
C ALA A 94 -0.99 5.68 5.44
N MET A 95 -1.71 4.60 5.67
CA MET A 95 -2.82 4.15 4.85
C MET A 95 -3.97 3.63 5.70
N GLU A 96 -5.13 3.45 5.09
CA GLU A 96 -6.32 2.87 5.71
C GLU A 96 -6.04 1.52 6.37
N TYR A 97 -6.57 1.36 7.58
CA TYR A 97 -6.69 0.05 8.20
C TYR A 97 -7.91 -0.66 7.62
N VAL A 98 -7.65 -1.76 6.92
CA VAL A 98 -8.67 -2.60 6.33
C VAL A 98 -8.74 -3.90 7.12
N ASN A 99 -9.94 -4.25 7.57
CA ASN A 99 -10.20 -5.55 8.18
C ASN A 99 -10.62 -6.54 7.09
N GLY A 100 -9.71 -7.45 6.75
CA GLY A 100 -9.92 -8.48 5.74
C GLY A 100 -8.99 -9.66 5.95
N GLU A 101 -9.17 -10.69 5.14
CA GLU A 101 -8.37 -11.91 5.19
C GLU A 101 -7.35 -11.92 4.06
N MET A 102 -6.15 -12.43 4.30
CA MET A 102 -5.20 -12.63 3.20
C MET A 102 -5.75 -13.66 2.22
N LEU A 103 -5.52 -13.45 0.93
CA LEU A 103 -5.97 -14.36 -0.12
C LEU A 103 -5.47 -15.78 0.18
N ALA A 104 -6.42 -16.71 0.32
CA ALA A 104 -6.18 -18.12 0.54
C ALA A 104 -6.92 -18.95 -0.51
N PRO A 105 -6.50 -20.20 -0.77
CA PRO A 105 -7.26 -21.10 -1.63
C PRO A 105 -8.70 -21.24 -1.13
N THR A 106 -9.65 -21.15 -2.04
CA THR A 106 -11.08 -21.37 -1.79
C THR A 106 -11.59 -22.54 -2.63
N SER A 107 -12.57 -23.30 -2.13
CA SER A 107 -13.24 -24.35 -2.91
C SER A 107 -14.38 -23.83 -3.77
N ASP A 108 -14.75 -22.56 -3.64
CA ASP A 108 -15.82 -21.93 -4.42
C ASP A 108 -15.30 -21.50 -5.80
N PRO A 109 -15.74 -22.16 -6.90
CA PRO A 109 -15.27 -21.83 -8.24
C PRO A 109 -15.71 -20.45 -8.72
N ALA A 110 -16.87 -19.95 -8.26
CA ALA A 110 -17.36 -18.64 -8.64
C ALA A 110 -16.49 -17.54 -8.03
N LEU A 111 -16.07 -17.71 -6.77
CA LEU A 111 -15.11 -16.80 -6.14
C LEU A 111 -13.73 -16.83 -6.82
N GLN A 112 -13.24 -18.01 -7.21
CA GLN A 112 -11.98 -18.10 -7.95
C GLN A 112 -12.04 -17.33 -9.27
N VAL A 113 -13.10 -17.54 -10.06
CA VAL A 113 -13.31 -16.83 -11.34
C VAL A 113 -13.43 -15.34 -11.11
N LYS A 114 -14.19 -14.92 -10.09
CA LYS A 114 -14.33 -13.50 -9.72
C LYS A 114 -12.98 -12.88 -9.40
N TRP A 115 -12.21 -13.47 -8.48
CA TRP A 115 -10.92 -12.92 -8.06
C TRP A 115 -9.92 -12.87 -9.19
N ILE A 116 -9.82 -13.92 -10.02
CA ILE A 116 -8.92 -13.94 -11.17
C ILE A 116 -9.30 -12.84 -12.17
N THR A 117 -10.59 -12.73 -12.51
CA THR A 117 -11.08 -11.73 -13.47
C THR A 117 -10.83 -10.32 -12.95
N THR A 118 -11.11 -10.07 -11.67
CA THR A 118 -10.83 -8.77 -11.05
C THR A 118 -9.34 -8.48 -11.08
N LEU A 119 -8.48 -9.39 -10.62
CA LEU A 119 -7.02 -9.19 -10.63
C LEU A 119 -6.46 -8.91 -12.03
N GLN A 120 -6.96 -9.62 -13.06
CA GLN A 120 -6.59 -9.36 -14.46
C GLN A 120 -7.00 -7.95 -14.89
N GLY A 121 -8.22 -7.51 -14.55
CA GLY A 121 -8.69 -6.16 -14.81
C GLY A 121 -7.84 -5.09 -14.11
N VAL A 122 -7.49 -5.30 -12.83
CA VAL A 122 -6.64 -4.37 -12.08
C VAL A 122 -5.25 -4.27 -12.70
N VAL A 123 -4.63 -5.39 -13.06
CA VAL A 123 -3.33 -5.42 -13.74
C VAL A 123 -3.40 -4.71 -15.10
N GLY A 124 -4.48 -4.91 -15.87
CA GLY A 124 -4.72 -4.16 -17.11
C GLY A 124 -4.72 -2.65 -16.89
N ASN A 125 -5.49 -2.17 -15.91
CA ASN A 125 -5.54 -0.75 -15.55
C ASN A 125 -4.17 -0.19 -15.13
N MET A 126 -3.35 -0.98 -14.40
CA MET A 126 -1.98 -0.56 -14.07
C MET A 126 -1.13 -0.37 -15.32
N HIS A 127 -1.15 -1.34 -16.22
CA HIS A 127 -0.35 -1.30 -17.45
C HIS A 127 -0.77 -0.15 -18.38
N GLU A 128 -2.08 0.13 -18.50
CA GLU A 128 -2.61 1.27 -19.25
C GLU A 128 -2.11 2.61 -18.70
N ASN A 129 -1.78 2.67 -17.41
CA ASN A 129 -1.19 3.83 -16.74
C ASN A 129 0.34 3.71 -16.60
N GLU A 130 0.98 2.84 -17.38
CA GLU A 130 2.44 2.62 -17.40
C GLU A 130 3.03 2.14 -16.06
N PHE A 131 2.25 1.48 -15.22
CA PHE A 131 2.71 0.93 -13.94
C PHE A 131 2.70 -0.61 -13.92
N VAL A 132 3.57 -1.17 -13.09
CA VAL A 132 3.56 -2.57 -12.64
C VAL A 132 3.65 -2.63 -11.13
N HIS A 133 3.02 -3.63 -10.51
CA HIS A 133 3.11 -3.85 -9.06
C HIS A 133 4.44 -4.49 -8.62
N GLY A 134 5.02 -5.35 -9.46
CA GLY A 134 6.33 -5.97 -9.22
C GLY A 134 6.40 -7.07 -8.14
N ASP A 135 5.33 -7.33 -7.38
CA ASP A 135 5.30 -8.42 -6.36
C ASP A 135 3.85 -8.89 -6.09
N LEU A 136 3.09 -9.20 -7.13
CA LEU A 136 1.73 -9.75 -6.97
C LEU A 136 1.78 -11.22 -6.58
N ARG A 137 1.35 -11.51 -5.35
CA ARG A 137 1.31 -12.85 -4.76
C ARG A 137 0.32 -12.89 -3.60
N PRO A 138 -0.17 -14.06 -3.17
CA PRO A 138 -1.24 -14.15 -2.17
C PRO A 138 -0.98 -13.35 -0.87
N PRO A 139 0.25 -13.29 -0.31
CA PRO A 139 0.52 -12.45 0.87
C PRO A 139 0.35 -10.93 0.69
N ASN A 140 0.26 -10.47 -0.55
CA ASN A 140 0.08 -9.06 -0.94
C ASN A 140 -1.32 -8.81 -1.52
N ILE A 141 -2.25 -9.76 -1.35
CA ILE A 141 -3.65 -9.65 -1.76
C ILE A 141 -4.50 -9.97 -0.53
N MET A 142 -5.40 -9.06 -0.19
CA MET A 142 -6.40 -9.20 0.85
C MET A 142 -7.78 -9.35 0.22
N VAL A 143 -8.68 -10.07 0.87
CA VAL A 143 -10.08 -10.21 0.50
C VAL A 143 -10.94 -9.55 1.57
N VAL A 144 -11.81 -8.64 1.14
CA VAL A 144 -12.75 -7.91 1.99
C VAL A 144 -14.14 -8.08 1.39
N LYS A 145 -15.02 -8.82 2.07
CA LYS A 145 -16.37 -9.11 1.57
C LYS A 145 -16.35 -9.64 0.12
N ASP A 146 -15.49 -10.63 -0.13
CA ASP A 146 -15.26 -11.26 -1.45
C ASP A 146 -14.66 -10.35 -2.54
N GLU A 147 -14.26 -9.12 -2.21
CA GLU A 147 -13.54 -8.22 -3.12
C GLU A 147 -12.04 -8.23 -2.83
N VAL A 148 -11.22 -8.21 -3.88
CA VAL A 148 -9.76 -8.19 -3.75
C VAL A 148 -9.25 -6.77 -3.50
N MET A 149 -8.28 -6.66 -2.59
CA MET A 149 -7.49 -5.46 -2.34
C MET A 149 -6.02 -5.80 -2.42
N LEU A 150 -5.26 -4.99 -3.15
CA LEU A 150 -3.83 -5.11 -3.30
C LEU A 150 -3.11 -4.38 -2.17
N LEU A 151 -2.05 -5.00 -1.68
CA LEU A 151 -1.18 -4.51 -0.62
C LEU A 151 0.27 -4.52 -1.11
N ASP A 152 1.15 -3.84 -0.37
CA ASP A 152 2.61 -3.88 -0.56
C ASP A 152 3.12 -3.37 -1.93
N PHE A 153 3.13 -2.06 -2.10
CA PHE A 153 3.61 -1.36 -3.29
C PHE A 153 5.13 -1.07 -3.29
N ASP A 154 5.94 -1.83 -2.55
CA ASP A 154 7.38 -1.57 -2.41
C ASP A 154 8.16 -1.80 -3.70
N TRP A 155 7.71 -2.77 -4.50
CA TRP A 155 8.29 -3.15 -5.79
C TRP A 155 7.53 -2.60 -6.99
N GLY A 156 6.51 -1.79 -6.71
CA GLY A 156 5.73 -1.13 -7.73
C GLY A 156 6.50 0.02 -8.36
N GLY A 157 6.12 0.39 -9.57
CA GLY A 157 6.74 1.50 -10.28
C GLY A 157 6.40 1.51 -11.75
N LYS A 158 7.02 2.41 -12.51
CA LYS A 158 6.82 2.49 -13.95
C LYS A 158 7.34 1.24 -14.66
N VAL A 159 6.66 0.86 -15.75
CA VAL A 159 7.11 -0.21 -16.66
C VAL A 159 8.55 0.08 -17.10
N GLY A 160 9.43 -0.91 -17.00
CA GLY A 160 10.85 -0.79 -17.36
C GLY A 160 11.76 -0.14 -16.31
N GLU A 161 11.19 0.55 -15.31
CA GLU A 161 11.93 1.16 -14.19
C GLU A 161 11.84 0.32 -12.91
N ALA A 162 10.70 -0.32 -12.67
CA ALA A 162 10.52 -1.21 -11.53
C ALA A 162 11.49 -2.40 -11.61
N ARG A 163 12.30 -2.60 -10.56
CA ARG A 163 13.31 -3.66 -10.50
C ARG A 163 13.11 -4.54 -9.29
N TYR A 164 12.94 -5.84 -9.52
CA TYR A 164 13.03 -6.85 -8.47
C TYR A 164 14.50 -7.05 -8.04
N PRO A 165 14.82 -7.32 -6.76
CA PRO A 165 16.19 -7.59 -6.36
C PRO A 165 16.69 -8.87 -7.03
N PRO A 166 17.91 -8.89 -7.60
CA PRO A 166 18.45 -10.07 -8.28
C PRO A 166 18.61 -11.29 -7.35
N VAL A 167 18.59 -11.11 -6.03
CA VAL A 167 18.89 -12.16 -5.03
C VAL A 167 17.65 -12.87 -4.45
N ARG A 168 16.46 -12.62 -5.00
CA ARG A 168 15.19 -13.20 -4.49
C ARG A 168 14.37 -13.95 -5.55
N LEU A 169 15.01 -14.42 -6.63
CA LEU A 169 14.38 -15.39 -7.51
C LEU A 169 14.15 -16.68 -6.72
N HIS A 170 12.88 -17.09 -6.60
CA HIS A 170 12.58 -18.47 -6.24
C HIS A 170 13.20 -19.35 -7.34
N PRO A 171 14.02 -20.37 -7.02
CA PRO A 171 14.85 -21.07 -8.01
C PRO A 171 14.07 -22.03 -8.94
N GLN A 172 12.84 -21.71 -9.32
CA GLN A 172 12.02 -22.55 -10.19
C GLN A 172 11.19 -21.74 -11.18
N LEU A 173 11.89 -21.01 -12.06
CA LEU A 173 11.43 -20.78 -13.44
C LEU A 173 12.38 -21.54 -14.36
#